data_AF-A0A7V9UE80-F1
#
_entry.id   AF-A0A7V9UE80-F1
#
_cell.length_a   1.000
_cell.length_b   1.000
_cell.length_c   1.000
_cell.angle_alpha   90.00
_cell.angle_beta   90.00
_cell.angle_gamma   90.00
#
_symmetry.space_group_name_H-M   'P 1'
#
loop_
_entity.id
_entity.type
_entity.pdbx_description
1 polymer ?
#
loop_
_entity_poly.entity_id
_entity_poly.type
_entity_poly.pdbx_seq_one_letter_code
_entity_poly.pdbx_strand_id
1 'polypeptide(L)' 'MTKLKVEIFHDHEVDLWGFSVPLLSIIGTGCLSREDAERYVLDAIEFTLEEGDAEPTEGADIVNYELSLRKVG' A
#
# COMPACT_ATOMS: atom_id res chain seq x y z
N MET A 1 6.09 -14.35 9.51
CA MET A 1 5.32 -13.10 9.43
C MET A 1 6.16 -12.08 8.69
N THR A 2 5.67 -11.62 7.54
CA THR A 2 6.26 -10.52 6.80
C THR A 2 5.72 -9.22 7.36
N LYS A 3 6.55 -8.18 7.43
CA LYS A 3 6.13 -6.84 7.85
C LYS A 3 6.17 -5.93 6.64
N LEU A 4 5.10 -5.17 6.44
CA LEU A 4 5.04 -4.10 5.45
C LEU A 4 5.32 -2.77 6.16
N LYS A 5 6.18 -1.94 5.57
CA LYS A 5 6.42 -0.60 6.09
C LYS A 5 5.33 0.33 5.58
N VAL A 6 4.66 0.99 6.53
CA VAL A 6 3.70 2.06 6.26
C VAL A 6 4.26 3.33 6.87
N GLU A 7 4.19 4.42 6.11
CA GLU A 7 4.51 5.75 6.60
C GLU A 7 3.21 6.50 6.80
N ILE A 8 3.02 7.11 7.97
CA ILE A 8 1.86 7.94 8.28
C ILE A 8 2.41 9.29 8.67
N PHE A 9 1.91 10.34 8.02
CA PHE A 9 2.45 11.68 8.15
C PHE A 9 1.33 12.71 8.21
N HIS A 10 1.63 13.84 8.85
CA HIS A 10 0.76 15.00 8.89
C HIS A 10 1.33 16.06 7.95
N ASP A 11 0.51 16.50 7.00
CA ASP A 11 0.83 17.62 6.13
C ASP A 11 0.40 18.92 6.81
N HIS A 12 1.37 19.68 7.28
CA HIS A 12 1.14 20.93 8.01
C HIS A 12 0.70 22.09 7.10
N GLU A 13 0.86 21.99 5.78
CA GLU A 13 0.41 23.05 4.85
C GLU A 13 -1.10 23.02 4.65
N VAL A 14 -1.69 21.82 4.66
CA VAL A 14 -3.13 21.60 4.45
C VAL A 14 -3.87 21.11 5.70
N ASP A 15 -3.15 20.89 6.81
CA ASP A 15 -3.68 20.39 8.09
C ASP A 15 -4.46 19.07 7.95
N LEU A 16 -3.91 18.15 7.15
CA LEU A 16 -4.49 16.84 6.87
C LEU A 16 -3.45 15.74 7.03
N TRP A 17 -3.93 14.52 7.27
CA TRP A 17 -3.11 13.33 7.37
C TRP A 17 -2.99 12.63 6.01
N GLY A 18 -1.89 11.90 5.86
CA GLY A 18 -1.63 11.06 4.71
C GLY A 18 -0.84 9.81 5.09
N PHE A 19 -0.74 8.90 4.14
CA PHE A 19 0.02 7.66 4.28
C PHE A 19 0.72 7.27 2.98
N SER A 20 1.78 6.48 3.10
CA SER A 20 2.46 5.83 1.97
C SER A 20 2.80 4.38 2.29
N VAL A 21 2.73 3.52 1.27
CA VAL A 21 3.21 2.14 1.31
C VAL A 21 4.19 1.94 0.16
N PRO A 22 5.48 2.28 0.36
CA PRO A 22 6.44 2.38 -0.74
C PRO A 22 6.59 1.09 -1.55
N LEU A 23 6.49 -0.07 -0.90
CA LEU A 23 6.63 -1.37 -1.57
C LEU A 23 5.49 -1.66 -2.57
N LEU A 24 4.32 -1.06 -2.35
CA LEU A 24 3.13 -1.25 -3.21
C LEU A 24 2.85 -0.03 -4.08
N SER A 25 3.73 0.99 -4.06
CA SER A 25 3.51 2.28 -4.75
C SER A 25 2.18 2.96 -4.40
N ILE A 26 1.65 2.72 -3.19
CA ILE A 26 0.41 3.34 -2.70
C ILE A 26 0.73 4.66 -2.01
N ILE A 27 -0.03 5.70 -2.32
CA ILE A 27 -0.05 6.98 -1.60
C ILE A 27 -1.50 7.43 -1.39
N GLY A 28 -1.82 7.83 -0.17
CA GLY A 28 -3.11 8.41 0.19
C GLY A 28 -2.92 9.72 0.94
N THR A 29 -3.73 10.72 0.62
CA THR A 29 -3.69 12.06 1.23
C THR A 29 -5.10 12.54 1.56
N GLY A 30 -5.22 13.53 2.44
CA GLY A 30 -6.51 14.18 2.72
C GLY A 30 -7.35 13.47 3.79
N CYS A 31 -6.70 12.68 4.66
CA CYS A 31 -7.34 12.05 5.79
C CYS A 31 -7.58 13.10 6.89
N LEU A 32 -8.76 13.11 7.52
CA LEU A 32 -9.12 14.10 8.54
C LEU A 32 -8.43 13.85 9.89
N SER A 33 -7.96 12.62 10.11
CA SER A 33 -7.29 12.20 11.33
C SER A 33 -6.22 11.15 11.03
N ARG A 34 -5.33 10.93 12.01
CA ARG A 34 -4.34 9.85 11.94
C ARG A 34 -5.03 8.48 11.83
N GLU A 35 -6.10 8.29 12.59
CA GLU A 35 -6.88 7.07 12.62
C GLU A 35 -7.55 6.79 11.27
N ASP A 36 -8.00 7.83 10.57
CA ASP A 36 -8.51 7.68 9.21
C ASP A 36 -7.41 7.25 8.24
N ALA A 37 -6.21 7.83 8.33
CA ALA A 37 -5.07 7.41 7.53
C ALA A 37 -4.67 5.95 7.81
N GLU A 38 -4.70 5.51 9.08
CA GLU A 38 -4.45 4.12 9.50
C GLU A 38 -5.51 3.15 8.95
N ARG A 39 -6.78 3.56 8.89
CA ARG A 39 -7.85 2.72 8.32
C ARG A 39 -7.71 2.65 6.79
N TYR A 40 -7.60 3.79 6.13
CA TYR A 40 -7.56 3.86 4.67
C TYR A 40 -6.32 3.21 4.06
N VAL A 41 -5.18 3.20 4.77
CA VAL A 41 -4.01 2.48 4.29
C VAL A 41 -4.21 0.97 4.27
N LEU A 42 -4.94 0.41 5.25
CA LEU A 42 -5.25 -1.02 5.27
C LEU A 42 -6.20 -1.37 4.13
N ASP A 43 -7.25 -0.57 3.92
CA ASP A 43 -8.19 -0.74 2.81
C ASP A 43 -7.46 -0.69 1.46
N ALA A 44 -6.53 0.25 1.28
CA ALA A 44 -5.74 0.38 0.06
C ALA A 44 -4.78 -0.80 -0.17
N ILE A 45 -4.16 -1.34 0.90
CA ILE A 45 -3.32 -2.53 0.81
C ILE A 45 -4.16 -3.74 0.39
N GLU A 46 -5.32 -3.95 1.03
CA GLU A 46 -6.23 -5.05 0.71
C GLU A 46 -6.66 -4.98 -0.75
N PHE A 47 -7.18 -3.82 -1.19
CA PHE A 47 -7.59 -3.60 -2.58
C PHE A 47 -6.46 -3.90 -3.58
N THR A 48 -5.25 -3.38 -3.32
CA THR A 48 -4.10 -3.57 -4.22
C THR A 48 -3.70 -5.05 -4.34
N LEU A 49 -3.80 -5.80 -3.24
CA LEU A 49 -3.48 -7.23 -3.22
C LEU A 49 -4.57 -8.10 -3.84
N GLU A 50 -5.84 -7.71 -3.71
CA GLU A 50 -6.98 -8.44 -4.27
C GLU A 50 -7.15 -8.22 -5.78
N GLU A 51 -7.07 -6.97 -6.22
CA GLU A 51 -7.39 -6.61 -7.60
C GLU A 51 -6.21 -6.82 -8.55
N GLY A 52 -4.96 -6.82 -8.06
CA GLY A 52 -3.78 -7.05 -8.89
C GLY A 52 -3.67 -6.02 -10.00
N ASP A 53 -3.18 -4.84 -9.65
CA ASP A 53 -3.33 -3.61 -10.44
C ASP A 53 -2.55 -3.65 -11.78
N ALA A 54 -3.20 -4.13 -12.84
CA ALA A 54 -3.16 -3.61 -14.20
C ALA A 54 -3.72 -4.64 -15.19
N GLU A 55 -4.47 -4.17 -16.19
CA GLU A 55 -4.58 -4.96 -17.40
C GLU A 55 -3.16 -5.27 -17.91
N PRO A 56 -2.84 -6.56 -18.13
CA PRO A 56 -1.51 -6.94 -18.56
C PRO A 56 -1.22 -6.26 -19.89
N THR A 57 0.04 -5.85 -20.07
CA THR A 57 0.48 -5.26 -21.33
C THR A 57 0.17 -6.23 -22.48
N GLU A 58 -0.38 -5.71 -23.59
CA GLU A 58 -0.73 -6.54 -24.74
C GLU A 58 0.49 -7.37 -25.21
N GLY A 59 0.32 -8.71 -25.22
CA GLY A 59 1.38 -9.65 -25.59
C GLY A 59 2.36 -10.04 -24.47
N ALA A 60 2.13 -9.61 -23.22
CA ALA A 60 2.95 -10.04 -22.08
C ALA A 60 2.54 -11.42 -21.55
N ASP A 61 3.53 -12.23 -21.16
CA ASP A 61 3.32 -13.44 -20.38
C ASP A 61 3.10 -13.08 -18.90
N ILE A 62 2.00 -13.55 -18.33
CA ILE A 62 1.67 -13.34 -16.92
C ILE A 62 2.16 -14.55 -16.11
N VAL A 63 3.02 -14.33 -15.12
CA VAL A 63 3.52 -15.37 -14.21
C VAL A 63 3.21 -14.97 -12.78
N ASN A 64 2.40 -15.80 -12.11
CA ASN A 64 2.06 -15.60 -10.70
C ASN A 64 3.04 -16.38 -9.80
N TYR A 65 3.54 -15.72 -8.75
CA TYR A 65 4.40 -16.34 -7.74
C TYR A 65 3.72 -16.35 -6.39
N GLU A 66 3.60 -17.53 -5.79
CA GLU A 66 3.30 -17.64 -4.37
C GLU A 66 4.58 -17.43 -3.57
N LEU A 67 4.64 -16.34 -2.83
CA LEU A 67 5.81 -16.00 -2.02
C LEU A 67 5.70 -16.61 -0.63
N SER A 68 6.71 -17.38 -0.23
CA SER A 68 6.93 -17.81 1.15
C SER A 68 8.22 -17.20 1.68
N LEU A 69 8.10 -16.19 2.55
CA LEU A 69 9.24 -15.44 3.06
C LEU A 69 9.85 -16.12 4.29
N ARG A 70 11.15 -16.42 4.23
CA ARG A 70 11.93 -16.95 5.37
C ARG A 70 12.74 -15.82 6.02
N LYS A 71 12.72 -15.75 7.35
CA LYS A 71 13.55 -14.82 8.11
C LYS A 71 15.00 -15.31 8.05
N VAL A 72 15.91 -14.50 7.51
CA VAL A 72 17.35 -14.71 7.68
C VAL A 72 17.70 -14.14 9.06
N GLY A 73 18.28 -15.01 9.90
CA GLY A 73 18.63 -14.73 11.30
C GLY A 73 19.78 -13.75 11.45
#